data_AF-A0A8B3ELG6-F1
#
_entry.id   AF-A0A8B3ELG6-F1
#
_cell.length_a   1.000
_cell.length_b   1.000
_cell.length_c   1.000
_cell.angle_alpha   90.00
_cell.angle_beta   90.00
_cell.angle_gamma   90.00
#
_symmetry.space_group_name_H-M   'P 1'
#
loop_
_entity.id
_entity.type
_entity.pdbx_description
1 polymer ?
#
loop_
_entity_poly.entity_id
_entity_poly.type
_entity_poly.pdbx_seq_one_letter_code
_entity_poly.pdbx_strand_id
1 'polypeptide(L)'
;MNEPYSILMQKTTENAPVKDSLAHFGIVCTEFPFKPGGETKDLPKRDWPDEDGEDTYIPDKLLLKAYDLEAEMCYKGDLGTAYDKIMAFQNYLTGENGDGATLKIYNSHTGIGRQGLYLLEVGDFEFNKSNMDEVLTFPVKFRVTDPRTQIIPSYSVAEPTKIVALVEKV
;
A
#
# COMPACT_ATOMS: atom_id res chain seq x y z
N MET A 1 -9.06 -18.54 2.87
CA MET A 1 -9.39 -17.11 2.72
C MET A 1 -8.85 -16.44 3.97
N ASN A 2 -7.94 -15.49 3.83
CA ASN A 2 -7.46 -14.71 4.98
C ASN A 2 -8.63 -13.89 5.54
N GLU A 3 -8.65 -13.66 6.85
CA GLU A 3 -9.66 -12.80 7.44
C GLU A 3 -9.53 -11.37 6.88
N PRO A 4 -10.61 -10.74 6.41
CA PRO A 4 -10.55 -9.39 5.87
C PRO A 4 -10.21 -8.38 6.97
N TYR A 5 -9.30 -7.44 6.69
CA TYR A 5 -8.89 -6.38 7.60
C TYR A 5 -8.89 -5.02 6.90
N SER A 6 -8.96 -3.94 7.67
CA SER A 6 -8.76 -2.59 7.12
C SER A 6 -7.29 -2.21 7.09
N ILE A 7 -6.96 -1.29 6.18
CA ILE A 7 -5.66 -0.64 6.13
C ILE A 7 -5.81 0.86 6.36
N LEU A 8 -4.79 1.47 6.98
CA LEU A 8 -4.72 2.90 7.16
C LEU A 8 -3.92 3.52 6.02
N MET A 9 -4.41 4.63 5.48
CA MET A 9 -3.82 5.33 4.37
C MET A 9 -3.78 6.82 4.67
N GLN A 10 -2.66 7.47 4.39
CA GLN A 10 -2.53 8.92 4.51
C GLN A 10 -1.81 9.46 3.29
N LYS A 11 -2.32 10.53 2.70
CA LYS A 11 -1.59 11.21 1.63
C LYS A 11 -0.32 11.87 2.16
N THR A 12 0.65 12.04 1.26
CA THR A 12 1.93 12.67 1.60
C THR A 12 1.88 14.20 1.55
N THR A 13 0.77 14.77 1.11
CA THR A 13 0.48 16.20 1.18
C THR A 13 0.40 16.67 2.63
N GLU A 14 0.71 17.94 2.85
CA GLU A 14 0.76 18.52 4.18
C GLU A 14 -0.62 18.44 4.87
N ASN A 15 -0.63 18.01 6.13
CA ASN A 15 -1.84 17.90 6.96
C ASN A 15 -2.94 16.98 6.39
N ALA A 16 -2.61 16.07 5.47
CA ALA A 16 -3.58 15.11 4.95
C ALA A 16 -4.16 14.23 6.06
N PRO A 17 -5.49 14.02 6.11
CA PRO A 17 -6.11 13.18 7.12
C PRO A 17 -5.77 11.71 6.90
N VAL A 18 -5.73 10.94 8.00
CA VAL A 18 -5.64 9.47 7.93
C VAL A 18 -7.01 8.92 7.57
N LYS A 19 -7.07 8.11 6.50
CA LYS A 19 -8.27 7.40 6.06
C LYS A 19 -8.09 5.90 6.30
N ASP A 20 -9.11 5.29 6.90
CA ASP A 20 -9.26 3.84 7.01
C ASP A 20 -10.04 3.30 5.80
N SER A 21 -9.53 2.22 5.18
CA SER A 21 -10.12 1.65 3.96
C SER A 21 -11.59 1.21 4.15
N LEU A 22 -11.90 0.62 5.30
CA LEU A 22 -13.25 0.14 5.62
C LEU A 22 -14.14 1.32 6.00
N ALA A 23 -13.72 2.16 6.93
CA ALA A 23 -14.57 3.22 7.45
C ALA A 23 -14.89 4.31 6.40
N HIS A 24 -13.95 4.60 5.49
CA HIS A 24 -14.11 5.70 4.52
C HIS A 24 -14.61 5.22 3.16
N PHE A 25 -14.27 4.00 2.75
CA PHE A 25 -14.58 3.49 1.41
C PHE A 25 -15.43 2.22 1.42
N GLY A 26 -15.62 1.56 2.57
CA GLY A 26 -16.30 0.26 2.64
C GLY A 26 -15.47 -0.88 2.07
N ILE A 27 -14.15 -0.70 1.94
CA ILE A 27 -13.24 -1.64 1.28
C ILE A 27 -12.32 -2.25 2.33
N VAL A 28 -12.25 -3.57 2.34
CA VAL A 28 -11.33 -4.36 3.16
C VAL A 28 -10.23 -4.94 2.29
N CYS A 29 -9.13 -5.31 2.92
CA CYS A 29 -8.02 -6.01 2.31
C CYS A 29 -7.98 -7.45 2.84
N THR A 30 -7.76 -8.41 1.95
CA THR A 30 -7.53 -9.82 2.30
C THR A 30 -6.03 -10.13 2.28
N GLU A 31 -5.29 -9.48 1.39
CA GLU A 31 -3.85 -9.64 1.26
C GLU A 31 -3.15 -8.33 0.89
N PHE A 32 -2.12 -7.97 1.67
CA PHE A 32 -1.25 -6.84 1.38
C PHE A 32 0.22 -7.25 1.57
N PRO A 33 0.86 -7.84 0.53
CA PRO A 33 2.14 -8.51 0.66
C PRO A 33 3.30 -7.50 0.58
N PHE A 34 3.55 -6.78 1.68
CA PHE A 34 4.78 -6.01 1.82
C PHE A 34 6.00 -6.92 1.65
N LYS A 35 7.10 -6.36 1.12
CA LYS A 35 8.39 -7.06 0.97
C LYS A 35 9.43 -6.47 1.95
N PRO A 36 9.52 -6.95 3.21
CA PRO A 36 10.44 -6.37 4.20
C PRO A 36 11.91 -6.46 3.82
N GLY A 37 12.31 -7.58 3.19
CA GLY A 37 13.69 -7.83 2.77
C GLY A 37 14.02 -7.26 1.39
N GLY A 38 13.02 -7.14 0.50
CA GLY A 38 13.16 -6.61 -0.85
C GLY A 38 14.30 -7.24 -1.66
N GLU A 39 14.68 -6.57 -2.74
CA GLU A 39 15.88 -6.87 -3.52
C GLU A 39 16.88 -5.72 -3.38
N THR A 40 18.17 -6.02 -3.36
CA THR A 40 19.21 -4.97 -3.40
C THR A 40 19.36 -4.42 -4.82
N LYS A 41 19.76 -3.15 -4.93
CA LYS A 41 20.16 -2.56 -6.22
C LYS A 41 21.34 -3.30 -6.79
N ASP A 42 21.43 -3.32 -8.11
CA ASP A 42 22.55 -3.91 -8.82
C ASP A 42 23.81 -3.12 -8.47
N LEU A 43 24.87 -3.85 -8.10
CA LEU A 43 26.16 -3.25 -7.77
C LEU A 43 26.98 -3.06 -9.05
N PRO A 44 27.78 -1.98 -9.13
CA PRO A 44 28.74 -1.83 -10.21
C PRO A 44 29.74 -2.99 -10.18
N LYS A 45 29.86 -3.71 -11.30
CA LYS A 45 30.78 -4.82 -11.43
C LYS A 45 31.48 -4.85 -12.79
N ARG A 46 32.65 -5.48 -12.82
CA ARG A 46 33.37 -5.84 -14.04
C ARG A 46 33.60 -7.34 -14.05
N ASP A 47 33.34 -7.95 -15.20
CA ASP A 47 33.32 -9.40 -15.38
C ASP A 47 34.04 -9.70 -16.71
N TRP A 48 35.11 -10.49 -16.65
CA TRP A 48 36.00 -10.79 -17.78
C TRP A 48 35.91 -12.29 -18.13
N PRO A 49 35.73 -12.67 -19.42
CA PRO A 49 35.46 -14.06 -19.80
C PRO A 49 36.58 -15.07 -19.51
N ASP A 50 37.81 -14.61 -19.36
CA ASP A 50 39.01 -15.40 -19.15
C ASP A 50 39.51 -15.40 -17.70
N GLU A 51 38.77 -14.79 -16.77
CA GLU A 51 39.09 -14.74 -15.35
C GLU A 51 38.01 -15.46 -14.50
N ASP A 52 38.44 -16.03 -13.38
CA ASP A 52 37.51 -16.60 -12.40
C ASP A 52 36.91 -15.48 -11.53
N GLY A 53 35.59 -15.38 -11.51
CA GLY A 53 34.86 -14.45 -10.63
C GLY A 53 34.60 -13.07 -11.25
N GLU A 54 34.21 -12.10 -10.42
CA GLU A 54 33.88 -10.73 -10.83
C GLU A 54 34.49 -9.70 -9.85
N ASP A 55 34.89 -8.54 -10.37
CA ASP A 55 35.31 -7.37 -9.57
C ASP A 55 34.09 -6.48 -9.30
N THR A 56 33.49 -6.65 -8.12
CA THR A 56 32.26 -5.96 -7.71
C THR A 56 32.56 -4.94 -6.61
N TYR A 57 32.16 -3.67 -6.83
CA TYR A 57 32.23 -2.65 -5.79
C TYR A 57 31.13 -2.87 -4.74
N ILE A 58 31.54 -3.20 -3.51
CA ILE A 58 30.64 -3.44 -2.39
C ILE A 58 30.66 -2.22 -1.45
N PRO A 59 29.58 -1.42 -1.37
CA PRO A 59 29.48 -0.33 -0.41
C PRO A 59 29.14 -0.84 1.01
N ASP A 60 29.37 -0.01 2.03
CA ASP A 60 29.04 -0.32 3.43
C ASP A 60 27.55 -0.64 3.67
N LYS A 61 26.68 -0.11 2.80
CA LYS A 61 25.22 -0.31 2.87
C LYS A 61 24.65 -0.64 1.50
N LEU A 62 24.05 -1.82 1.38
CA LEU A 62 23.29 -2.20 0.20
C LEU A 62 21.93 -1.46 0.17
N LEU A 63 21.73 -0.70 -0.91
CA LEU A 63 20.47 -0.02 -1.18
C LEU A 63 19.44 -1.01 -1.73
N LEU A 64 18.17 -0.83 -1.37
CA LEU A 64 17.09 -1.67 -1.88
C LEU A 64 16.47 -1.06 -3.15
N LYS A 65 15.98 -1.93 -4.04
CA LYS A 65 15.16 -1.55 -5.19
C LYS A 65 13.75 -1.16 -4.72
N ALA A 66 13.13 -0.26 -5.48
CA ALA A 66 11.69 -0.07 -5.42
C ALA A 66 11.02 -1.36 -5.94
N TYR A 67 9.85 -1.70 -5.39
CA TYR A 67 9.14 -2.92 -5.75
C TYR A 67 7.68 -2.65 -6.00
N ASP A 68 7.07 -3.53 -6.78
CA ASP A 68 5.62 -3.57 -6.94
C ASP A 68 5.06 -4.60 -5.96
N LEU A 69 3.91 -4.27 -5.39
CA LEU A 69 3.07 -5.20 -4.65
C LEU A 69 1.67 -5.16 -5.24
N GLU A 70 1.01 -6.30 -5.21
CA GLU A 70 -0.38 -6.45 -5.61
C GLU A 70 -1.17 -6.81 -4.35
N ALA A 71 -2.12 -5.96 -3.99
CA ALA A 71 -2.97 -6.15 -2.83
C ALA A 71 -4.35 -6.62 -3.29
N GLU A 72 -4.91 -7.62 -2.62
CA GLU A 72 -6.27 -8.08 -2.89
C GLU A 72 -7.24 -7.29 -2.00
N MET A 73 -8.16 -6.58 -2.66
CA MET A 73 -9.15 -5.73 -2.03
C MET A 73 -10.55 -6.30 -2.26
N CYS A 74 -11.44 -6.10 -1.29
CA CYS A 74 -12.80 -6.57 -1.34
C CYS A 74 -13.78 -5.49 -0.87
N TYR A 75 -14.89 -5.36 -1.59
CA TYR A 75 -16.04 -4.55 -1.20
C TYR A 75 -17.20 -5.47 -0.86
N LYS A 76 -17.93 -5.13 0.21
CA LYS A 76 -19.22 -5.74 0.54
C LYS A 76 -20.21 -4.66 0.96
N GLY A 77 -21.34 -4.57 0.29
CA GLY A 77 -22.39 -3.61 0.63
C GLY A 77 -23.69 -3.80 -0.14
N ASP A 78 -24.55 -2.78 -0.07
CA ASP A 78 -25.88 -2.79 -0.70
C ASP A 78 -25.78 -2.83 -2.22
N LEU A 79 -26.77 -3.45 -2.87
CA LEU A 79 -26.85 -3.56 -4.32
C LEU A 79 -26.75 -2.19 -5.01
N GLY A 80 -25.84 -2.06 -5.97
CA GLY A 80 -25.70 -0.86 -6.81
C GLY A 80 -24.84 0.25 -6.19
N THR A 81 -24.26 0.02 -5.01
CA THR A 81 -23.38 1.00 -4.35
C THR A 81 -21.89 0.75 -4.60
N ALA A 82 -21.52 -0.44 -5.08
CA ALA A 82 -20.12 -0.84 -5.24
C ALA A 82 -19.34 0.11 -6.16
N TYR A 83 -19.91 0.46 -7.32
CA TYR A 83 -19.24 1.31 -8.31
C TYR A 83 -18.82 2.67 -7.72
N ASP A 84 -19.73 3.36 -7.04
CA ASP A 84 -19.44 4.68 -6.47
C ASP A 84 -18.35 4.62 -5.40
N LYS A 85 -18.34 3.54 -4.60
CA LYS A 85 -17.34 3.32 -3.54
C LYS A 85 -15.96 3.03 -4.13
N ILE A 86 -15.89 2.21 -5.17
CA ILE A 86 -14.65 1.91 -5.88
C ILE A 86 -14.11 3.15 -6.58
N MET A 87 -14.97 3.91 -7.26
CA MET A 87 -14.55 5.15 -7.91
C MET A 87 -14.05 6.18 -6.89
N ALA A 88 -14.72 6.32 -5.74
CA ALA A 88 -14.24 7.18 -4.65
C ALA A 88 -12.87 6.73 -4.12
N PHE A 89 -12.66 5.42 -3.98
CA PHE A 89 -11.39 4.85 -3.57
C PHE A 89 -10.29 5.07 -4.62
N GLN A 90 -10.58 4.80 -5.89
CA GLN A 90 -9.65 5.02 -6.99
C GLN A 90 -9.29 6.50 -7.13
N ASN A 91 -10.26 7.41 -7.09
CA ASN A 91 -10.03 8.86 -7.14
C ASN A 91 -9.18 9.33 -5.96
N TYR A 92 -9.39 8.75 -4.78
CA TYR A 92 -8.48 8.99 -3.66
C TYR A 92 -7.08 8.47 -3.97
N LEU A 93 -6.91 7.23 -4.44
CA LEU A 93 -5.59 6.67 -4.72
C LEU A 93 -4.82 7.44 -5.81
N THR A 94 -5.47 7.80 -6.92
CA THR A 94 -4.87 8.57 -8.03
C THR A 94 -4.61 10.03 -7.64
N GLY A 95 -5.31 10.55 -6.64
CA GLY A 95 -5.25 11.97 -6.27
C GLY A 95 -6.07 12.87 -7.19
N GLU A 96 -6.97 12.30 -8.01
CA GLU A 96 -7.95 13.04 -8.83
C GLU A 96 -8.79 14.01 -7.99
N ASN A 97 -8.97 13.68 -6.71
CA ASN A 97 -9.66 14.52 -5.74
C ASN A 97 -8.84 15.74 -5.24
N GLY A 98 -7.61 15.94 -5.73
CA GLY A 98 -6.73 17.05 -5.36
C GLY A 98 -5.79 16.78 -4.17
N ASP A 99 -5.85 15.60 -3.53
CA ASP A 99 -5.05 15.30 -2.33
C ASP A 99 -3.62 14.81 -2.64
N GLY A 100 -3.25 14.72 -3.93
CA GLY A 100 -1.96 14.20 -4.41
C GLY A 100 -1.97 12.68 -4.65
N ALA A 101 -1.04 12.18 -5.47
CA ALA A 101 -1.03 10.77 -5.91
C ALA A 101 -0.28 9.81 -4.98
N THR A 102 0.61 10.32 -4.13
CA THR A 102 1.48 9.53 -3.26
C THR A 102 0.94 9.41 -1.84
N LEU A 103 1.07 8.22 -1.26
CA LEU A 103 0.54 7.89 0.06
C LEU A 103 1.52 7.09 0.94
N LYS A 104 1.24 7.14 2.24
CA LYS A 104 1.71 6.24 3.28
C LYS A 104 0.62 5.21 3.54
N ILE A 105 1.01 3.95 3.70
CA ILE A 105 0.10 2.86 4.08
C ILE A 105 0.63 2.19 5.33
N TYR A 106 -0.27 1.89 6.26
CA TYR A 106 -0.02 1.03 7.40
C TYR A 106 -1.05 -0.09 7.46
N ASN A 107 -0.56 -1.33 7.48
CA ASN A 107 -1.38 -2.51 7.68
C ASN A 107 -1.36 -2.87 9.17
N SER A 108 -2.50 -2.66 9.82
CA SER A 108 -2.68 -2.94 11.26
C SER A 108 -2.61 -4.44 11.60
N HIS A 109 -2.91 -5.32 10.65
CA HIS A 109 -2.87 -6.77 10.85
C HIS A 109 -1.42 -7.30 10.90
N THR A 110 -0.55 -6.80 10.02
CA THR A 110 0.86 -7.24 9.98
C THR A 110 1.79 -6.34 10.80
N GLY A 111 1.35 -5.14 11.19
CA GLY A 111 2.18 -4.13 11.84
C GLY A 111 3.20 -3.47 10.91
N ILE A 112 3.08 -3.68 9.60
CA ILE A 112 4.02 -3.17 8.59
C ILE A 112 3.40 -1.94 7.91
N GLY A 113 4.18 -0.87 7.79
CA GLY A 113 3.82 0.31 7.04
C GLY A 113 4.97 0.84 6.22
N ARG A 114 4.66 1.47 5.08
CA ARG A 114 5.62 2.05 4.14
C ARG A 114 5.13 3.39 3.64
N GLN A 115 6.06 4.19 3.12
CA GLN A 115 5.77 5.45 2.43
C GLN A 115 6.23 5.42 0.98
N GLY A 116 5.88 6.46 0.23
CA GLY A 116 6.20 6.54 -1.19
C GLY A 116 5.44 5.48 -2.00
N LEU A 117 4.20 5.17 -1.61
CA LEU A 117 3.33 4.32 -2.39
C LEU A 117 2.53 5.16 -3.39
N TYR A 118 2.35 4.67 -4.60
CA TYR A 118 1.39 5.20 -5.56
C TYR A 118 0.77 4.07 -6.38
N LEU A 119 -0.44 4.32 -6.87
CA LEU A 119 -1.21 3.36 -7.66
C LEU A 119 -0.55 3.15 -9.04
N LEU A 120 -0.37 1.90 -9.44
CA LEU A 120 -0.01 1.52 -10.81
C LEU A 120 -1.24 1.08 -11.60
N GLU A 121 -2.07 0.23 -11.00
CA GLU A 121 -3.15 -0.44 -11.70
C GLU A 121 -4.23 -0.89 -10.72
N VAL A 122 -5.48 -0.80 -11.15
CA VAL A 122 -6.62 -1.50 -10.54
C VAL A 122 -7.03 -2.56 -11.56
N GLY A 123 -6.94 -3.82 -11.19
CA GLY A 123 -7.28 -4.91 -12.08
C GLY A 123 -8.78 -5.14 -12.21
N ASP A 124 -9.12 -6.20 -12.92
CA ASP A 124 -10.51 -6.55 -13.20
C ASP A 124 -11.30 -6.86 -11.92
N PHE A 125 -12.59 -6.57 -12.01
CA PHE A 125 -13.54 -6.73 -10.92
C PHE A 125 -14.25 -8.09 -11.00
N GLU A 126 -14.06 -8.92 -9.98
CA GLU A 126 -14.79 -10.17 -9.84
C GLU A 126 -16.10 -9.95 -9.09
N PHE A 127 -17.20 -9.79 -9.85
CA PHE A 127 -18.53 -9.61 -9.30
C PHE A 127 -19.14 -10.92 -8.83
N ASN A 128 -19.30 -11.06 -7.52
CA ASN A 128 -20.13 -12.08 -6.90
C ASN A 128 -21.45 -11.42 -6.46
N LYS A 129 -22.41 -11.33 -7.39
CA LYS A 129 -23.74 -10.79 -7.09
C LYS A 129 -24.61 -11.87 -6.47
N SER A 130 -25.04 -11.65 -5.24
CA SER A 130 -26.16 -12.38 -4.64
C SER A 130 -27.44 -11.53 -4.73
N ASN A 131 -28.60 -12.10 -4.38
CA ASN A 131 -29.87 -11.36 -4.36
C ASN A 131 -30.01 -10.36 -3.20
N MET A 132 -29.05 -10.31 -2.27
CA MET A 132 -29.13 -9.46 -1.05
C MET A 132 -27.92 -8.52 -0.92
N ASP A 133 -26.72 -9.03 -1.19
CA ASP A 133 -25.46 -8.28 -1.06
C ASP A 133 -24.68 -8.28 -2.39
N GLU A 134 -23.99 -7.18 -2.65
CA GLU A 134 -22.96 -7.08 -3.69
C GLU A 134 -21.58 -7.30 -3.06
N VAL A 135 -20.91 -8.38 -3.46
CA VAL A 135 -19.52 -8.66 -3.07
C VAL A 135 -18.65 -8.54 -4.31
N LEU A 136 -17.57 -7.78 -4.18
CA LEU A 136 -16.63 -7.55 -5.26
C LEU A 136 -15.20 -7.71 -4.77
N THR A 137 -14.43 -8.54 -5.46
CA THR A 137 -12.99 -8.66 -5.23
C THR A 137 -12.23 -8.10 -6.42
N PHE A 138 -11.13 -7.39 -6.17
CA PHE A 138 -10.28 -6.85 -7.22
C PHE A 138 -8.84 -6.65 -6.74
N PRO A 139 -7.83 -6.92 -7.58
CA PRO A 139 -6.44 -6.65 -7.25
C PRO A 139 -6.12 -5.17 -7.46
N VAL A 140 -5.27 -4.62 -6.59
CA VAL A 140 -4.76 -3.24 -6.67
C VAL A 140 -3.24 -3.27 -6.59
N LYS A 141 -2.59 -2.82 -7.65
CA LYS A 141 -1.14 -2.82 -7.78
C LYS A 141 -0.55 -1.47 -7.37
N PHE A 142 0.40 -1.50 -6.46
CA PHE A 142 1.12 -0.33 -5.98
C PHE A 142 2.60 -0.43 -6.31
N ARG A 143 3.21 0.71 -6.64
CA ARG A 143 4.66 0.89 -6.59
C ARG A 143 5.06 1.39 -5.22
N VAL A 144 6.06 0.78 -4.59
CA VAL A 144 6.68 1.25 -3.35
C VAL A 144 8.07 1.79 -3.66
N THR A 145 8.26 3.10 -3.57
CA THR A 145 9.54 3.74 -3.86
C THR A 145 10.46 3.85 -2.64
N ASP A 146 9.89 3.84 -1.43
CA ASP A 146 10.64 3.75 -0.18
C ASP A 146 10.42 2.36 0.46
N PRO A 147 11.29 1.38 0.15
CA PRO A 147 11.14 0.01 0.64
C PRO A 147 11.54 -0.16 2.11
N ARG A 148 12.16 0.85 2.75
CA ARG A 148 12.86 0.69 4.03
C ARG A 148 12.15 1.40 5.18
N THR A 149 11.64 2.60 4.97
CA THR A 149 11.10 3.41 6.06
C THR A 149 9.81 2.78 6.59
N GLN A 150 9.84 2.40 7.87
CA GLN A 150 8.68 1.87 8.56
C GLN A 150 7.78 3.02 8.98
N ILE A 151 6.50 2.92 8.63
CA ILE A 151 5.45 3.84 9.05
C ILE A 151 4.62 3.22 10.17
N ILE A 152 4.22 4.02 11.16
CA ILE A 152 3.36 3.64 12.28
C ILE A 152 2.29 4.70 12.55
N PRO A 153 1.14 4.31 13.12
CA PRO A 153 0.14 5.28 13.56
C PRO A 153 0.65 6.09 14.76
N SER A 154 0.44 7.41 14.69
CA SER A 154 0.56 8.34 15.79
C SER A 154 -0.83 8.61 16.38
N TYR A 155 -0.94 8.62 17.71
CA TYR A 155 -2.20 8.75 18.44
C TYR A 155 -2.32 10.12 19.11
N SER A 156 -3.54 10.61 19.22
CA SER A 156 -3.86 11.82 19.97
C SER A 156 -3.53 11.64 21.45
N VAL A 157 -2.91 12.67 22.06
CA VAL A 157 -2.67 12.71 23.51
C VAL A 157 -3.98 12.87 24.29
N ALA A 158 -4.96 13.60 23.71
CA ALA A 158 -6.26 13.82 24.35
C ALA A 158 -7.20 12.61 24.20
N GLU A 159 -7.07 11.85 23.11
CA GLU A 159 -7.92 10.69 22.79
C GLU A 159 -7.01 9.53 22.34
N PRO A 160 -6.53 8.68 23.27
CA PRO A 160 -5.47 7.70 22.97
C PRO A 160 -5.81 6.66 21.89
N THR A 161 -7.08 6.50 21.55
CA THR A 161 -7.54 5.59 20.47
C THR A 161 -7.63 6.27 19.11
N LYS A 162 -7.58 7.61 19.06
CA LYS A 162 -7.69 8.39 17.83
C LYS A 162 -6.33 8.52 17.16
N ILE A 163 -6.24 7.98 15.94
CA ILE A 163 -5.07 8.12 15.09
C ILE A 163 -5.10 9.52 14.44
N VAL A 164 -3.99 10.25 14.55
CA VAL A 164 -3.86 11.62 14.03
C VAL A 164 -2.98 11.68 12.79
N ALA A 165 -2.00 10.80 12.65
CA ALA A 165 -1.08 10.78 11.51
C ALA A 165 -0.43 9.41 11.36
N LEU A 166 0.14 9.17 10.17
CA LEU A 166 1.09 8.09 9.90
C LEU A 166 2.50 8.67 9.83
N VAL A 167 3.33 8.27 10.79
CA VAL A 167 4.68 8.83 11.01
C VAL A 167 5.76 7.78 10.83
N GLU A 168 6.98 8.22 10.54
CA GLU A 168 8.14 7.34 10.50
C GLU A 168 8.41 6.79 11.91
N LYS A 169 8.70 5.50 11.99
CA LYS A 169 9.13 4.86 13.23
C LYS A 169 10.60 5.23 13.49
N VAL A 170 10.82 6.00 14.55
CA VAL A 170 12.15 6.34 15.08
C VAL A 170 12.76 5.16 15.81
#